data_AF-A0A1T0CVT4-F1
#
_entry.id   AF-A0A1T0CVT4-F1
#
_cell.length_a   1.000
_cell.length_b   1.000
_cell.length_c   1.000
_cell.angle_alpha   90.00
_cell.angle_beta   90.00
_cell.angle_gamma   90.00
#
_symmetry.space_group_name_H-M   'P 1'
#
loop_
_entity.id
_entity.type
_entity.pdbx_description
1 polymer ?
#
loop_
_entity_poly.entity_id
_entity_poly.type
_entity_poly.pdbx_seq_one_letter_code
_entity_poly.pdbx_strand_id
1 'polypeptide(L)'
;MKQIALITHTFINEHFASELFFLWDVVCVVGEGRIQPCEEIIYDNETAFFLALEYLLVHNYCRLITNDGNKEINKALAKMDAKQACQLLKDVWIGEEAINKLDEENQYVDWWFVVLCPYNIVHRYTDESGEEQWVLN
;
A
#
# COMPACT_ATOMS: atom_id res chain seq x y z
N MET A 1 7.46 -7.45 -16.06
CA MET A 1 6.71 -7.56 -14.79
C MET A 1 5.26 -7.12 -15.02
N LYS A 2 4.40 -8.02 -15.52
CA LYS A 2 2.99 -7.67 -15.82
C LYS A 2 2.14 -7.60 -14.55
N GLN A 3 2.36 -8.50 -13.59
CA GLN A 3 1.64 -8.52 -12.29
C GLN A 3 1.80 -7.20 -11.53
N ILE A 4 3.03 -6.75 -11.27
CA ILE A 4 3.27 -5.49 -10.53
C ILE A 4 2.73 -4.27 -11.28
N ALA A 5 2.87 -4.25 -12.61
CA ALA A 5 2.30 -3.17 -13.42
C ALA A 5 0.77 -3.15 -13.36
N LEU A 6 0.11 -4.32 -13.37
CA LEU A 6 -1.34 -4.42 -13.22
C LEU A 6 -1.77 -3.95 -11.82
N ILE A 7 -1.15 -4.46 -10.77
CA ILE A 7 -1.43 -4.07 -9.37
C ILE A 7 -1.32 -2.55 -9.21
N THR A 8 -0.18 -1.98 -9.59
CA THR A 8 0.06 -0.54 -9.43
C THR A 8 -0.88 0.29 -10.30
N HIS A 9 -1.20 -0.13 -11.52
CA HIS A 9 -2.15 0.56 -12.38
C HIS A 9 -3.58 0.53 -11.82
N THR A 10 -4.06 -0.63 -11.40
CA THR A 10 -5.37 -0.79 -10.76
C THR A 10 -5.44 0.05 -9.50
N PHE A 11 -4.44 -0.05 -8.61
CA PHE A 11 -4.40 0.70 -7.37
C PHE A 11 -4.40 2.22 -7.57
N ILE A 12 -3.64 2.73 -8.55
CA ILE A 12 -3.63 4.16 -8.88
C ILE A 12 -4.99 4.61 -9.43
N ASN A 13 -5.61 3.83 -10.31
CA ASN A 13 -6.85 4.25 -10.98
C ASN A 13 -8.09 4.13 -10.09
N GLU A 14 -8.17 3.08 -9.27
CA GLU A 14 -9.36 2.76 -8.48
C GLU A 14 -9.30 3.37 -7.07
N HIS A 15 -8.08 3.48 -6.52
CA HIS A 15 -7.87 3.92 -5.14
C HIS A 15 -6.95 5.14 -5.03
N PHE A 16 -6.58 5.77 -6.15
CA PHE A 16 -5.75 6.98 -6.17
C PHE A 16 -4.42 6.84 -5.44
N ALA A 17 -3.86 5.64 -5.36
CA ALA A 17 -2.68 5.32 -4.55
C ALA A 17 -2.82 5.64 -3.05
N SER A 18 -4.05 5.58 -2.51
CA SER A 18 -4.35 5.84 -1.10
C SER A 18 -4.46 4.55 -0.31
N GLU A 19 -3.93 4.58 0.91
CA GLU A 19 -4.03 3.55 1.95
C GLU A 19 -3.45 2.16 1.62
N LEU A 20 -2.79 1.55 2.60
CA LEU A 20 -2.12 0.26 2.41
C LEU A 20 -3.11 -0.90 2.22
N PHE A 21 -4.28 -0.85 2.88
CA PHE A 21 -5.26 -1.92 2.77
C PHE A 21 -5.82 -2.04 1.36
N PHE A 22 -6.08 -0.91 0.67
CA PHE A 22 -6.51 -0.95 -0.73
C PHE A 22 -5.43 -1.54 -1.66
N LEU A 23 -4.15 -1.27 -1.40
CA LEU A 23 -3.07 -1.92 -2.14
C LEU A 23 -3.06 -3.44 -1.89
N TRP A 24 -3.28 -3.86 -0.65
CA TRP A 24 -3.36 -5.28 -0.29
C TRP A 24 -4.55 -5.98 -0.94
N ASP A 25 -5.74 -5.38 -0.91
CA ASP A 25 -6.92 -5.91 -1.60
C ASP A 25 -6.65 -6.14 -3.09
N VAL A 26 -6.11 -5.13 -3.79
CA VAL A 26 -5.73 -5.23 -5.21
C VAL A 26 -4.73 -6.36 -5.46
N VAL A 27 -3.75 -6.53 -4.59
CA VAL A 27 -2.77 -7.63 -4.68
C VAL A 27 -3.50 -8.98 -4.61
N CYS A 28 -4.39 -9.16 -3.63
CA CYS A 28 -5.16 -10.39 -3.45
C CYS A 28 -6.05 -10.70 -4.65
N VAL A 29 -6.83 -9.73 -5.15
CA VAL A 29 -7.69 -9.98 -6.33
C VAL A 29 -6.90 -10.24 -7.61
N VAL A 30 -5.71 -9.65 -7.78
CA VAL A 30 -4.80 -10.00 -8.88
C VAL A 30 -4.23 -11.40 -8.70
N GLY A 31 -3.77 -11.75 -7.50
CA GLY A 31 -3.22 -13.08 -7.18
C GLY A 31 -4.23 -14.21 -7.40
N GLU A 32 -5.51 -13.94 -7.14
CA GLU A 32 -6.63 -14.84 -7.42
C GLU A 32 -7.11 -14.85 -8.89
N GLY A 33 -6.50 -14.03 -9.75
CA GLY A 33 -6.84 -13.94 -11.17
C GLY A 33 -8.21 -13.30 -11.46
N ARG A 34 -8.79 -12.58 -10.48
CA ARG A 34 -10.08 -11.90 -10.63
C ARG A 34 -10.00 -10.62 -11.46
N ILE A 35 -8.80 -10.07 -11.61
CA ILE A 35 -8.51 -8.93 -12.49
C ILE A 35 -7.69 -9.42 -13.69
N GLN A 36 -8.19 -9.17 -14.90
CA GLN A 36 -7.57 -9.53 -16.18
C GLN A 36 -7.18 -8.27 -16.97
N PRO A 37 -6.16 -8.32 -17.85
CA PRO A 37 -5.35 -9.48 -18.21
C PRO A 37 -4.02 -9.55 -17.44
N CYS A 38 -3.91 -10.46 -16.48
CA CYS A 38 -2.59 -10.91 -15.99
C CYS A 38 -2.31 -12.28 -16.57
N GLU A 39 -1.47 -12.34 -17.60
CA GLU A 39 -1.13 -13.60 -18.29
C GLU A 39 -0.39 -14.60 -17.40
N GLU A 40 0.31 -14.12 -16.37
CA GLU A 40 1.10 -14.94 -15.45
C GLU A 40 1.18 -14.27 -14.07
N ILE A 41 0.90 -15.04 -13.00
CA ILE A 41 1.12 -14.68 -11.60
C ILE A 41 2.42 -15.33 -11.16
N ILE A 42 3.43 -14.52 -10.84
CA ILE A 42 4.81 -14.97 -10.60
C ILE A 42 5.15 -14.90 -9.11
N TYR A 43 4.63 -13.89 -8.43
CA TYR A 43 4.91 -13.62 -7.02
C TYR A 43 3.70 -13.98 -6.17
N ASP A 44 3.96 -14.52 -4.97
CA ASP A 44 2.97 -14.57 -3.90
C ASP A 44 2.51 -13.14 -3.50
N ASN A 45 1.42 -13.07 -2.75
CA ASN A 45 0.77 -11.81 -2.39
C ASN A 45 1.73 -10.87 -1.63
N GLU A 46 2.47 -11.38 -0.64
CA GLU A 46 3.39 -10.56 0.16
C GLU A 46 4.52 -9.97 -0.70
N THR A 47 5.14 -10.80 -1.53
CA THR A 47 6.20 -10.38 -2.44
C THR A 47 5.67 -9.37 -3.44
N ALA A 48 4.49 -9.62 -4.02
CA ALA A 48 3.84 -8.71 -4.94
C ALA A 48 3.50 -7.36 -4.29
N PHE A 49 2.99 -7.38 -3.06
CA PHE A 49 2.65 -6.20 -2.27
C PHE A 49 3.87 -5.31 -2.05
N PHE A 50 4.97 -5.86 -1.54
CA PHE A 50 6.16 -5.05 -1.28
C PHE A 50 6.84 -4.55 -2.56
N LEU A 51 6.82 -5.33 -3.65
CA LEU A 51 7.33 -4.87 -4.95
C LEU A 51 6.48 -3.73 -5.53
N ALA A 52 5.15 -3.83 -5.40
CA ALA A 52 4.24 -2.77 -5.84
C ALA A 52 4.39 -1.51 -4.99
N LEU A 53 4.47 -1.64 -3.66
CA LEU A 53 4.69 -0.54 -2.74
C LEU A 53 6.01 0.18 -3.02
N GLU A 54 7.10 -0.57 -3.19
CA GLU A 54 8.41 0.00 -3.52
C GLU A 54 8.35 0.77 -4.85
N TYR A 55 7.70 0.21 -5.87
CA TYR A 55 7.49 0.90 -7.15
C TYR A 55 6.75 2.24 -6.96
N LEU A 56 5.66 2.24 -6.19
CA LEU A 56 4.84 3.44 -5.95
C LEU A 56 5.63 4.53 -5.22
N LEU A 57 6.42 4.15 -4.22
CA LEU A 57 7.28 5.05 -3.45
C LEU A 57 8.42 5.63 -4.32
N VAL A 58 9.10 4.79 -5.10
CA VAL A 58 10.20 5.22 -6.00
C VAL A 58 9.71 6.26 -7.01
N HIS A 59 8.49 6.11 -7.51
CA HIS A 59 7.90 7.02 -8.48
C HIS A 59 7.10 8.17 -7.82
N ASN A 60 7.19 8.32 -6.49
CA ASN A 60 6.55 9.37 -5.72
C ASN A 60 5.03 9.46 -5.95
N TYR A 61 4.37 8.32 -6.17
CA TYR A 61 2.90 8.23 -6.24
C TYR A 61 2.27 8.31 -4.84
N CYS A 62 2.96 7.73 -3.85
CA CYS A 62 2.54 7.76 -2.46
C CYS A 62 3.76 8.00 -1.53
N ARG A 63 3.47 8.23 -0.24
CA ARG A 63 4.47 8.29 0.83
C ARG A 63 3.96 7.58 2.09
N LEU A 64 4.90 7.00 2.84
CA LEU A 64 4.63 6.40 4.14
C LEU A 64 4.37 7.49 5.20
N ILE A 65 3.34 7.27 6.01
CA ILE A 65 2.97 8.08 7.17
C ILE A 65 2.79 7.19 8.40
N THR A 66 2.71 7.82 9.58
CA THR A 66 2.23 7.13 10.78
C THR A 66 0.73 6.92 10.69
N ASN A 67 0.26 5.77 11.18
CA ASN A 67 -1.16 5.44 11.27
C ASN A 67 -1.66 5.66 12.71
N ASP A 68 -1.44 6.87 13.24
CA ASP A 68 -1.77 7.25 14.61
C ASP A 68 -2.95 8.24 14.68
N GLY A 69 -3.65 8.44 13.55
CA GLY A 69 -4.75 9.39 13.41
C GLY A 69 -4.29 10.87 13.43
N ASN A 70 -2.98 11.13 13.47
CA ASN A 70 -2.46 12.47 13.41
C ASN A 70 -2.43 12.97 11.96
N LYS A 71 -2.94 14.20 11.74
CA LYS A 71 -2.97 14.85 10.42
C LYS A 71 -1.69 15.63 10.12
N GLU A 72 -0.57 15.19 10.68
CA GLU A 72 0.73 15.78 10.40
C GLU A 72 1.68 14.73 9.82
N ILE A 73 2.32 15.10 8.71
CA ILE A 73 3.35 14.26 8.12
C ILE A 73 4.58 14.28 9.02
N ASN A 74 4.95 13.10 9.53
CA ASN A 74 6.19 12.92 10.26
C ASN A 74 7.39 13.28 9.37
N LYS A 75 8.12 14.35 9.75
CA LYS A 75 9.27 14.85 8.99
C LYS A 75 10.41 13.84 8.83
N ALA A 76 10.54 12.87 9.73
CA ALA A 76 11.54 11.81 9.60
C ALA A 76 11.11 10.79 8.54
N LEU A 77 9.85 10.35 8.55
CA LEU A 77 9.29 9.46 7.53
C LEU A 77 9.32 10.11 6.14
N ALA A 78 8.99 11.40 6.05
CA ALA A 78 8.99 12.14 4.79
C ALA A 78 10.36 12.25 4.09
N LYS A 79 11.46 11.98 4.82
CA LYS A 79 12.83 12.01 4.29
C LYS A 79 13.36 10.63 3.91
N MET A 80 12.61 9.56 4.18
CA MET A 80 13.03 8.20 3.87
C MET A 80 12.95 7.95 2.38
N ASP A 81 13.93 7.20 1.88
CA ASP A 81 13.81 6.62 0.55
C ASP A 81 12.82 5.44 0.54
N ALA A 82 12.45 4.98 -0.66
CA ALA A 82 11.50 3.90 -0.84
C ALA A 82 11.93 2.61 -0.12
N LYS A 83 13.23 2.31 -0.09
CA LYS A 83 13.76 1.09 0.54
C LYS A 83 13.65 1.17 2.06
N GLN A 84 13.98 2.32 2.64
CA GLN A 84 13.83 2.58 4.07
C GLN A 84 12.36 2.52 4.50
N ALA A 85 11.48 3.14 3.74
CA ALA A 85 10.04 3.11 4.00
C ALA A 85 9.48 1.67 3.91
N CYS A 86 9.83 0.91 2.88
CA CYS A 86 9.45 -0.50 2.78
C CYS A 86 10.03 -1.33 3.94
N GLN A 87 11.27 -1.07 4.36
CA GLN A 87 11.88 -1.81 5.47
C GLN A 87 11.13 -1.59 6.78
N LEU A 88 10.70 -0.36 7.09
CA LEU A 88 9.89 -0.10 8.27
C LEU A 88 8.60 -0.91 8.29
N LEU A 89 7.90 -0.99 7.15
CA LEU A 89 6.68 -1.78 7.06
C LEU A 89 6.98 -3.28 7.18
N LYS A 90 8.08 -3.77 6.59
CA LYS A 90 8.53 -5.16 6.73
C LYS A 90 8.89 -5.53 8.17
N ASP A 91 9.48 -4.61 8.92
CA ASP A 91 9.88 -4.85 10.32
C ASP A 91 8.69 -5.07 11.26
N VAL A 92 7.50 -4.58 10.88
CA VAL A 92 6.25 -4.75 11.64
C VAL A 92 5.25 -5.69 10.97
N TRP A 93 5.61 -6.26 9.82
CA TRP A 93 4.75 -7.15 9.04
C TRP A 93 4.52 -8.47 9.77
N ILE A 94 3.26 -8.87 9.89
CA ILE A 94 2.88 -10.05 10.70
C ILE A 94 2.71 -11.33 9.87
N GLY A 95 2.74 -11.22 8.54
CA GLY A 95 2.50 -12.33 7.62
C GLY A 95 1.04 -12.43 7.17
N GLU A 96 0.82 -12.82 5.91
CA GLU A 96 -0.50 -13.04 5.30
C GLU A 96 -1.40 -13.97 6.14
N GLU A 97 -0.86 -15.09 6.63
CA GLU A 97 -1.63 -16.03 7.48
C GLU A 97 -2.15 -15.36 8.75
N ALA A 98 -1.34 -14.51 9.38
CA ALA A 98 -1.72 -13.80 10.60
C ALA A 98 -2.72 -12.67 10.31
N ILE A 99 -2.58 -11.98 9.18
CA ILE A 99 -3.56 -10.99 8.70
C ILE A 99 -4.92 -11.66 8.51
N ASN A 100 -4.96 -12.76 7.74
CA ASN A 100 -6.20 -13.50 7.47
C ASN A 100 -6.86 -13.99 8.76
N LYS A 101 -6.07 -14.48 9.72
CA LYS A 101 -6.58 -14.90 11.03
C LYS A 101 -7.22 -13.73 11.80
N LEU A 102 -6.59 -12.55 11.79
CA LEU A 102 -7.16 -11.36 12.43
C LEU A 102 -8.48 -10.96 11.75
N ASP A 103 -8.56 -11.06 10.44
CA ASP A 103 -9.77 -10.73 9.70
C ASP A 103 -10.93 -11.66 10.06
N GLU A 104 -10.65 -12.96 10.19
CA GLU A 104 -11.62 -13.97 10.64
C GLU A 104 -12.09 -13.71 12.08
N GLU A 105 -11.14 -13.48 13.00
CA GLU A 105 -11.43 -13.28 14.43
C GLU A 105 -12.24 -12.00 14.68
N ASN A 106 -12.04 -10.96 13.86
CA ASN A 106 -12.72 -9.68 13.99
C ASN A 106 -13.90 -9.50 13.02
N GLN A 107 -14.15 -10.47 12.14
CA GLN A 107 -15.17 -10.42 11.09
C GLN A 107 -15.07 -9.14 10.24
N TYR A 108 -13.84 -8.74 9.93
CA TYR A 108 -13.55 -7.50 9.20
C TYR A 108 -12.30 -7.69 8.36
N VAL A 109 -12.40 -7.46 7.05
CA VAL A 109 -11.30 -7.61 6.10
C VAL A 109 -10.28 -6.49 6.27
N ASP A 110 -8.99 -6.82 6.18
CA ASP A 110 -7.86 -5.90 6.34
C ASP A 110 -7.75 -5.27 7.73
N TRP A 111 -8.23 -5.97 8.77
CA TRP A 111 -8.29 -5.47 10.13
C TRP A 111 -6.93 -5.00 10.64
N TRP A 112 -5.87 -5.76 10.30
CA TRP A 112 -4.51 -5.42 10.71
C TRP A 112 -4.08 -4.05 10.17
N PHE A 113 -4.34 -3.76 8.89
CA PHE A 113 -3.97 -2.48 8.28
C PHE A 113 -4.69 -1.30 8.94
N VAL A 114 -5.96 -1.48 9.26
CA VAL A 114 -6.80 -0.41 9.81
C VAL A 114 -6.49 -0.13 11.28
N VAL A 115 -6.26 -1.18 12.07
CA VAL A 115 -6.26 -1.07 13.55
C VAL A 115 -4.86 -1.20 14.17
N LEU A 116 -3.99 -2.02 13.59
CA LEU A 116 -2.75 -2.44 14.25
C LEU A 116 -1.48 -1.99 13.52
N CYS A 117 -1.52 -1.83 12.20
CA CYS A 117 -0.38 -1.40 11.43
C CYS A 117 -0.02 0.04 11.84
N PRO A 118 1.21 0.30 12.31
CA PRO A 118 1.62 1.63 12.77
C PRO A 118 1.89 2.61 11.62
N TYR A 119 1.82 2.13 10.38
CA TYR A 119 2.09 2.91 9.17
C TYR A 119 0.95 2.80 8.18
N ASN A 120 0.77 3.86 7.40
CA ASN A 120 -0.13 3.87 6.25
C ASN A 120 0.53 4.64 5.10
N ILE A 121 -0.15 4.77 3.97
CA ILE A 121 0.30 5.61 2.85
C ILE A 121 -0.70 6.69 2.49
N VAL A 122 -0.17 7.82 2.04
CA VAL A 122 -0.93 8.93 1.47
C VAL A 122 -0.53 9.17 0.04
N HIS A 123 -1.49 9.55 -0.78
CA HIS A 123 -1.26 9.82 -2.19
C HIS A 123 -0.88 11.27 -2.43
N ARG A 124 -0.13 11.47 -3.52
CA ARG A 124 0.20 12.79 -4.04
C ARG A 124 -0.90 13.30 -4.95
N TYR A 125 -1.26 14.57 -4.83
CA TYR A 125 -1.99 15.30 -5.86
C TYR A 125 -1.33 16.65 -6.13
N THR A 126 -1.59 17.21 -7.31
CA THR A 126 -1.21 18.58 -7.65
C THR A 126 -2.47 19.43 -7.56
N ASP A 127 -2.42 20.51 -6.78
CA ASP A 127 -3.55 21.42 -6.65
C ASP A 127 -3.68 22.36 -7.86
N GLU A 128 -4.73 23.20 -7.87
CA GLU A 128 -4.99 24.15 -8.96
C GLU A 128 -3.88 25.18 -9.17
N SER A 129 -3.00 25.38 -8.17
CA SER A 129 -1.86 26.29 -8.25
C SER A 129 -0.60 25.62 -8.80
N GLY A 130 -0.62 24.30 -9.01
CA GLY A 130 0.53 23.52 -9.46
C GLY A 130 1.42 23.04 -8.31
N GLU A 131 1.01 23.26 -7.05
CA GLU A 131 1.77 22.83 -5.87
C GLU A 131 1.47 21.37 -5.53
N GLU A 132 2.50 20.63 -5.12
CA GLU A 132 2.35 19.24 -4.69
C GLU A 132 1.79 19.18 -3.28
N GLN A 133 0.70 18.43 -3.13
CA GLN A 133 0.02 18.21 -1.86
C GLN A 133 -0.09 16.71 -1.57
N TRP A 134 -0.20 16.37 -0.28
CA TRP A 134 -0.38 15.01 0.21
C TRP A 134 -1.72 14.92 0.93
N VAL A 135 -2.61 14.02 0.48
CA VAL A 135 -3.93 13.88 1.11
C VAL A 135 -3.82 13.01 2.35
N LEU A 136 -4.04 13.62 3.51
CA LEU A 136 -4.22 12.91 4.78
C LEU A 136 -5.72 12.63 4.94
N ASN A 137 -6.11 11.36 4.85
CA ASN A 137 -7.48 10.91 5.05
C ASN A 137 -7.94 11.13 6.51
#